data_AF-A0AAD4R7M4-F1
#
_entry.id   AF-A0AAD4R7M4-F1
#
_cell.length_a   1.000
_cell.length_b   1.000
_cell.length_c   1.000
_cell.angle_alpha   90.00
_cell.angle_beta   90.00
_cell.angle_gamma   90.00
#
_symmetry.space_group_name_H-M   'P 1'
#
loop_
_entity.id
_entity.type
_entity.pdbx_description
1 polymer ?
#
loop_
_entity_poly.entity_id
_entity_poly.type
_entity_poly.pdbx_seq_one_letter_code
_entity_poly.pdbx_strand_id
1 'polypeptide(L)'
;MRVGYAVILIASVIFLANAIPPVPRVRIPICPIGSKIMFRPDGEPRKCLPHQSNLCLNALSDNADASTVCCWHNQVDYFCCMDVSVQQCPQYANVTVVIHNNFPHSPFSVKSFHFRKGIESEIDFAQRN
;
A
#
# COMPACT_ATOMS: atom_id res chain seq x y z
N MET A 1 -29.62 -4.64 -52.54
CA MET A 1 -28.84 -3.52 -51.99
C MET A 1 -28.90 -3.38 -50.46
N ARG A 2 -29.93 -3.90 -49.76
CA ARG A 2 -30.07 -3.77 -48.28
C ARG A 2 -29.12 -4.63 -47.43
N VAL A 3 -28.69 -5.80 -47.94
CA VAL A 3 -27.86 -6.76 -47.20
C VAL A 3 -26.40 -6.26 -47.03
N GLY A 4 -25.84 -5.58 -48.04
CA GLY A 4 -24.48 -5.05 -47.97
C GLY A 4 -24.31 -3.95 -46.92
N TYR A 5 -25.33 -3.11 -46.73
CA TYR A 5 -25.29 -2.01 -45.75
C TYR A 5 -25.28 -2.53 -44.30
N ALA A 6 -26.02 -3.61 -44.04
CA ALA A 6 -26.05 -4.24 -42.72
C ALA A 6 -24.70 -4.87 -42.38
N VAL A 7 -24.04 -5.53 -43.33
CA VAL A 7 -22.70 -6.14 -43.11
C VAL A 7 -21.64 -5.07 -42.85
N ILE A 8 -21.67 -3.96 -43.57
CA ILE A 8 -20.73 -2.84 -43.37
C ILE A 8 -20.92 -2.18 -42.00
N LEU A 9 -22.16 -1.98 -41.57
CA LEU A 9 -22.46 -1.43 -40.25
C LEU A 9 -21.98 -2.36 -39.13
N ILE A 10 -22.24 -3.66 -39.23
CA ILE A 10 -21.79 -4.64 -38.22
C ILE A 10 -20.26 -4.68 -38.16
N ALA A 11 -19.58 -4.70 -39.31
CA ALA A 11 -18.12 -4.68 -39.36
C ALA A 11 -17.54 -3.41 -38.71
N SER A 12 -18.14 -2.23 -38.97
CA SER A 12 -17.68 -0.96 -38.40
C SER A 12 -17.81 -0.90 -36.87
N VAL A 13 -18.88 -1.49 -36.30
CA VAL A 13 -19.08 -1.54 -34.84
C VAL A 13 -18.07 -2.47 -34.17
N ILE A 14 -17.72 -3.59 -34.81
CA ILE A 14 -16.69 -4.51 -34.31
C ILE A 14 -15.30 -3.86 -34.34
N PHE A 15 -14.98 -3.10 -35.39
CA PHE A 15 -13.71 -2.36 -35.46
C PHE A 15 -13.60 -1.28 -34.38
N LEU A 16 -14.68 -0.54 -34.10
CA LEU A 16 -14.69 0.48 -33.04
C LEU A 16 -14.61 -0.12 -31.63
N ALA A 17 -15.23 -1.28 -31.39
CA ALA A 17 -15.19 -1.96 -30.09
C ALA A 17 -13.78 -2.47 -29.71
N ASN A 18 -12.94 -2.77 -30.70
CA ASN A 18 -11.58 -3.25 -30.49
C ASN A 18 -10.52 -2.11 -30.43
N ALA A 19 -10.94 -0.86 -30.56
CA ALA A 19 -10.05 0.30 -30.57
C ALA A 19 -9.69 0.85 -29.18
N ILE A 20 -10.03 0.16 -28.09
CA ILE A 20 -9.67 0.58 -26.73
C ILE A 20 -8.18 0.28 -26.51
N PRO A 21 -7.30 1.30 -26.41
CA PRO A 21 -5.90 1.06 -26.12
C PRO A 21 -5.78 0.44 -24.71
N PRO A 22 -4.90 -0.55 -24.51
CA PRO A 22 -4.67 -1.12 -23.20
C PRO A 22 -4.15 -0.02 -22.26
N VAL A 23 -4.79 0.10 -21.09
CA VAL A 23 -4.33 1.04 -20.05
C VAL A 23 -2.88 0.69 -19.68
N PRO A 24 -1.93 1.63 -19.79
CA PRO A 24 -0.54 1.34 -19.46
C PRO A 24 -0.44 0.98 -17.97
N ARG A 25 0.09 -0.21 -17.67
CA ARG A 25 0.34 -0.62 -16.28
C ARG A 25 1.54 0.15 -15.75
N VAL A 26 1.29 1.13 -14.89
CA VAL A 26 2.35 1.84 -14.17
C VAL A 26 2.91 0.92 -13.08
N ARG A 27 4.21 0.63 -13.13
CA ARG A 27 4.90 -0.06 -12.02
C ARG A 27 5.27 0.96 -10.97
N ILE A 28 4.59 0.88 -9.83
CA ILE A 28 4.81 1.74 -8.69
C ILE A 28 5.85 1.06 -7.78
N PRO A 29 6.99 1.71 -7.47
CA PRO A 29 7.98 1.13 -6.57
C PRO A 29 7.42 1.00 -5.15
N ILE A 30 7.75 -0.10 -4.46
CA ILE A 30 7.24 -0.37 -3.11
C ILE A 30 7.86 0.58 -2.08
N CYS A 31 9.15 0.87 -2.22
CA CYS A 31 9.92 1.71 -1.31
C CYS A 31 10.59 2.87 -2.08
N PRO A 32 10.98 3.95 -1.39
CA PRO A 32 11.67 5.07 -2.02
C PRO A 32 13.02 4.67 -2.60
N ILE A 33 13.54 5.49 -3.52
CA ILE A 33 14.83 5.23 -4.18
C ILE A 33 15.95 5.13 -3.13
N GLY A 34 16.78 4.10 -3.24
CA GLY A 34 17.91 3.87 -2.33
C GLY A 34 17.57 3.09 -1.06
N SER A 35 16.30 2.78 -0.82
CA SER A 35 15.85 2.01 0.34
C SER A 35 15.54 0.55 0.01
N LYS A 36 15.43 -0.30 1.04
CA LYS A 36 15.16 -1.73 0.90
C LYS A 36 13.77 -2.11 1.40
N ILE A 37 13.12 -3.02 0.70
CA ILE A 37 11.85 -3.60 1.14
C ILE A 37 12.13 -4.59 2.26
N MET A 38 11.33 -4.52 3.32
CA MET A 38 11.32 -5.55 4.35
C MET A 38 10.38 -6.68 3.93
N PHE A 39 10.89 -7.92 3.90
CA PHE A 39 10.11 -9.09 3.56
C PHE A 39 9.65 -9.84 4.81
N ARG A 40 8.49 -10.47 4.71
CA ARG A 40 8.02 -11.45 5.70
C ARG A 40 8.67 -12.82 5.38
N PRO A 41 8.70 -13.79 6.31
CA PRO A 41 9.36 -15.08 6.06
C PRO A 41 8.80 -15.89 4.88
N ASP A 42 7.60 -15.56 4.39
CA ASP A 42 6.99 -16.14 3.19
C ASP A 42 7.48 -15.50 1.88
N GLY A 43 8.35 -14.48 1.95
CA GLY A 43 8.91 -13.79 0.80
C GLY A 43 8.05 -12.64 0.26
N GLU A 44 6.87 -12.41 0.84
CA GLU A 44 6.01 -11.29 0.46
C GLU A 44 6.45 -9.98 1.14
N PRO A 45 6.27 -8.82 0.47
CA PRO A 45 6.54 -7.52 1.07
C PRO A 45 5.74 -7.33 2.36
N ARG A 46 6.42 -6.89 3.41
CA ARG A 46 5.79 -6.69 4.71
C ARG A 46 4.98 -5.42 4.69
N LYS A 47 3.67 -5.57 4.86
CA LYS A 47 2.75 -4.44 4.97
C LYS A 47 2.76 -3.83 6.36
N CYS A 48 2.46 -2.55 6.45
CA CYS A 48 2.31 -1.82 7.70
C CYS A 48 1.03 -1.01 7.72
N LEU A 49 0.68 -0.49 8.89
CA LEU A 49 -0.37 0.52 9.01
C LEU A 49 0.29 1.86 9.35
N PRO A 50 -0.17 2.98 8.78
CA PRO A 50 0.46 4.28 8.98
C PRO A 50 0.57 4.72 10.45
N HIS A 51 -0.38 4.32 11.30
CA HIS A 51 -0.36 4.60 12.76
C HIS A 51 0.36 3.54 13.60
N GLN A 52 0.90 2.51 12.96
CA GLN A 52 1.53 1.37 13.64
C GLN A 52 2.86 1.06 12.97
N SER A 53 3.76 2.05 12.96
CA SER A 53 5.15 1.88 12.53
C SER A 53 5.90 0.82 13.37
N ASN A 54 5.42 0.57 14.59
CA ASN A 54 5.88 -0.54 15.43
C ASN A 54 5.74 -1.93 14.76
N LEU A 55 4.83 -2.10 13.80
CA LEU A 55 4.74 -3.35 13.02
C LEU A 55 6.01 -3.64 12.21
N CYS A 56 6.72 -2.58 11.80
CA CYS A 56 8.01 -2.68 11.11
C CYS A 56 9.16 -2.85 12.12
N LEU A 57 9.13 -2.11 13.23
CA LEU A 57 10.17 -2.18 14.26
C LEU A 57 10.20 -3.54 14.98
N ASN A 58 9.03 -4.12 15.29
CA ASN A 58 8.94 -5.45 15.92
C ASN A 58 9.40 -6.58 15.01
N ALA A 59 9.53 -6.30 13.71
CA ALA A 59 9.96 -7.25 12.71
C ALA A 59 11.46 -7.19 12.45
N LEU A 60 12.14 -6.19 13.01
CA LEU A 60 13.53 -5.93 12.72
C LEU A 60 14.40 -7.07 13.24
N SER A 61 15.42 -7.44 12.46
CA SER A 61 16.50 -8.27 12.97
C SER A 61 17.32 -7.49 13.98
N ASP A 62 17.88 -8.17 14.97
CA ASP A 62 18.62 -7.57 16.11
C ASP A 62 19.79 -6.63 15.73
N ASN A 63 20.24 -6.63 14.47
CA ASN A 63 21.36 -5.83 13.98
C ASN A 63 20.98 -4.69 13.02
N ALA A 64 19.69 -4.46 12.77
CA ALA A 64 19.23 -3.43 11.85
C ALA A 64 18.94 -2.11 12.59
N ASP A 65 19.19 -0.98 11.93
CA ASP A 65 18.99 0.33 12.52
C ASP A 65 17.52 0.74 12.48
N ALA A 66 16.87 0.73 13.64
CA ALA A 66 15.47 1.11 13.84
C ALA A 66 15.15 2.54 13.37
N SER A 67 16.13 3.44 13.34
CA SER A 67 15.92 4.84 12.94
C SER A 67 15.67 5.01 11.44
N THR A 68 16.07 4.04 10.63
CA THR A 68 15.95 4.06 9.16
C THR A 68 14.71 3.32 8.64
N VAL A 69 13.86 2.83 9.55
CA VAL A 69 12.77 1.91 9.26
C VAL A 69 11.46 2.65 9.29
N CYS A 70 10.76 2.67 8.15
CA CYS A 70 9.61 3.52 7.98
C CYS A 70 8.46 2.79 7.28
N CYS A 71 7.24 3.15 7.66
CA CYS A 71 6.04 2.71 6.99
C CYS A 71 5.79 3.59 5.77
N TRP A 72 6.18 3.14 4.58
CA TRP A 72 6.13 3.93 3.37
C TRP A 72 4.80 3.74 2.63
N HIS A 73 4.16 4.85 2.24
CA HIS A 73 3.00 4.81 1.35
C HIS A 73 3.44 4.93 -0.10
N ASN A 74 3.20 3.89 -0.90
CA ASN A 74 3.60 3.90 -2.31
C ASN A 74 2.50 4.40 -3.25
N GLN A 75 1.46 5.09 -2.78
CA GLN A 75 0.24 5.49 -3.54
C GLN A 75 -0.84 4.40 -3.64
N VAL A 76 -0.52 3.13 -3.38
CA VAL A 76 -1.49 2.02 -3.41
C VAL A 76 -1.69 1.44 -2.03
N ASP A 77 -0.60 1.13 -1.34
CA ASP A 77 -0.61 0.48 -0.03
C ASP A 77 0.57 0.98 0.83
N TYR A 78 0.75 0.37 2.00
CA TYR A 78 1.74 0.73 2.99
C TYR A 78 2.70 -0.44 3.25
N PHE A 79 4.00 -0.18 3.14
CA PHE A 79 5.04 -1.21 3.27
C PHE A 79 6.15 -0.79 4.24
N CYS A 80 6.71 -1.76 4.94
CA CYS A 80 7.90 -1.56 5.75
C CYS A 80 9.13 -1.45 4.84
N CYS A 81 9.80 -0.30 4.91
CA CYS A 81 11.04 -0.03 4.18
C CYS A 81 12.18 0.27 5.17
N MET A 82 13.38 -0.20 4.86
CA MET A 82 14.62 0.00 5.63
C MET A 82 15.58 0.88 4.85
N ASP A 83 16.57 1.46 5.51
CA ASP A 83 17.54 2.39 4.91
C ASP A 83 16.85 3.64 4.32
N VAL A 84 15.68 4.04 4.87
CA VAL A 84 14.98 5.26 4.49
C VAL A 84 15.57 6.42 5.29
N SER A 85 15.82 7.57 4.63
CA SER A 85 16.29 8.75 5.34
C SER A 85 15.22 9.25 6.32
N VAL A 86 15.63 9.59 7.54
CA VAL A 86 14.72 10.01 8.63
C VAL A 86 13.83 11.19 8.20
N GLN A 87 14.38 12.11 7.41
CA GLN A 87 13.67 13.29 6.89
C GLN A 87 12.61 12.92 5.85
N GLN A 88 12.80 11.81 5.14
CA GLN A 88 11.85 11.33 4.15
C GLN A 88 10.76 10.46 4.78
N CYS A 89 10.93 10.01 6.02
CA CYS A 89 9.96 9.15 6.68
C CYS A 89 8.64 9.88 6.96
N PRO A 90 7.54 9.42 6.36
CA PRO A 90 6.25 10.08 6.52
C PRO A 90 5.73 9.91 7.95
N GLN A 91 5.24 11.01 8.53
CA GLN A 91 4.52 10.99 9.80
C GLN A 91 3.01 10.97 9.54
N TYR A 92 2.31 9.99 10.11
CA TYR A 92 0.89 9.77 9.85
C TYR A 92 -0.03 10.15 11.02
N ALA A 93 0.46 10.88 12.03
CA ALA A 93 -0.28 11.19 13.26
C ALA A 93 -1.73 11.71 13.04
N ASN A 94 -2.01 12.35 11.90
CA ASN A 94 -3.31 12.92 11.57
C ASN A 94 -4.01 12.29 10.34
N VAL A 95 -3.57 11.12 9.85
CA VAL A 95 -4.10 10.52 8.61
C VAL A 95 -5.14 9.46 8.90
N THR A 96 -6.41 9.66 8.54
CA THR A 96 -7.41 8.58 8.61
C THR A 96 -7.24 7.61 7.44
N VAL A 97 -6.97 6.33 7.72
CA VAL A 97 -6.89 5.30 6.67
C VAL A 97 -8.09 4.36 6.67
N VAL A 98 -8.63 4.10 5.48
CA VAL A 98 -9.69 3.12 5.27
C VAL A 98 -9.04 1.76 5.00
N ILE A 99 -9.03 0.89 6.01
CA ILE A 99 -8.52 -0.47 5.89
C ILE A 99 -9.57 -1.30 5.14
N HIS A 100 -9.29 -1.64 3.89
CA HIS A 100 -10.09 -2.59 3.13
C HIS A 100 -9.65 -4.00 3.54
N ASN A 101 -10.34 -4.57 4.51
CA ASN A 101 -10.03 -5.92 4.97
C ASN A 101 -10.49 -6.91 3.89
N ASN A 102 -9.56 -7.36 3.06
CA ASN A 102 -9.85 -8.37 2.05
C ASN A 102 -9.97 -9.73 2.75
N PHE A 103 -11.11 -9.98 3.41
CA PHE A 103 -11.43 -11.32 3.92
C PHE A 103 -11.71 -12.22 2.72
N PRO A 104 -10.89 -13.24 2.45
CA PRO A 104 -11.09 -14.08 1.26
C PRO A 104 -12.40 -14.89 1.26
N HIS A 105 -13.24 -14.83 2.32
CA HIS A 105 -14.42 -15.69 2.46
C HIS A 105 -15.67 -15.08 3.13
N SER A 106 -15.90 -13.75 3.14
CA SER A 106 -17.19 -13.25 3.69
C SER A 106 -17.77 -12.05 2.92
N PRO A 107 -19.01 -12.16 2.39
CA PRO A 107 -19.62 -11.08 1.61
C PRO A 107 -20.18 -9.91 2.45
N PHE A 108 -20.12 -9.93 3.81
CA PHE A 108 -20.80 -8.92 4.62
C PHE A 108 -20.12 -8.46 5.93
N SER A 109 -18.85 -8.76 6.21
CA SER A 109 -18.28 -8.33 7.50
C SER A 109 -17.70 -6.91 7.46
N VAL A 110 -18.54 -5.89 7.64
CA VAL A 110 -18.08 -4.55 8.05
C VAL A 110 -17.72 -4.64 9.53
N LYS A 111 -16.47 -4.97 9.86
CA LYS A 111 -15.97 -4.86 11.24
C LYS A 111 -15.36 -3.49 11.43
N SER A 112 -15.99 -2.65 12.25
CA SER A 112 -15.41 -1.43 12.76
C SER A 112 -14.36 -1.78 13.82
N PHE A 113 -13.10 -1.46 13.57
CA PHE A 113 -12.02 -1.59 14.55
C PHE A 113 -11.90 -0.27 15.30
N HIS A 114 -12.13 -0.28 16.61
CA HIS A 114 -11.75 0.83 17.46
C HIS A 114 -10.23 0.81 17.62
N PHE A 115 -9.54 1.76 17.00
CA PHE A 115 -8.13 1.99 17.25
C PHE A 115 -7.97 2.35 18.74
N ARG A 116 -7.25 1.53 19.51
CA ARG A 116 -6.78 1.94 20.83
C ARG A 116 -5.80 3.10 20.62
N LYS A 117 -5.98 4.18 21.38
CA LYS A 117 -5.09 5.34 21.40
C LYS A 117 -3.66 4.83 21.59
N GLY A 118 -2.77 5.09 20.61
CA GLY A 118 -1.39 4.64 20.66
C GLY A 118 -0.66 5.20 21.88
N ILE A 119 0.27 4.41 22.42
CA ILE A 119 1.17 4.75 23.55
C ILE A 119 2.25 5.77 23.16
N GLU A 120 2.03 6.57 22.11
CA GLU A 120 2.98 7.59 21.63
C GLU A 120 3.37 8.57 22.74
N SER A 121 2.47 8.83 23.69
CA SER A 121 2.74 9.69 24.85
C SER A 121 3.60 9.07 25.96
N GLU A 122 3.79 7.74 25.99
CA GLU A 122 4.64 7.07 27.00
C GLU A 122 6.12 7.04 26.59
N ILE A 123 6.41 7.01 25.29
CA ILE A 123 7.79 7.03 24.78
C ILE A 123 8.43 8.41 24.95
N ASP A 124 7.64 9.48 24.77
CA ASP A 124 8.06 10.88 24.99
C ASP A 124 8.40 11.21 26.47
N PHE A 125 7.94 10.39 27.41
CA PHE A 125 8.22 10.56 28.85
C PHE A 125 9.51 9.82 29.26
N ALA A 126 9.82 8.69 28.63
CA ALA A 126 11.03 7.92 28.89
C ALA A 126 12.32 8.58 28.33
N GLN A 127 12.20 9.48 27.34
CA GLN A 127 13.33 10.26 26.82
C GLN A 127 13.54 11.61 27.54
N ARG A 128 12.71 11.94 28.54
CA ARG A 128 12.79 13.19 29.32
C ARG A 128 13.15 13.02 30.79
N ASN A 129 13.56 11.81 31.20
CA ASN A 129 14.14 11.52 32.52
C ASN A 129 15.46 10.77 32.37
#